data_AF-A0A292STB2-F1
#
_entry.id   AF-A0A292STB2-F1
#
_cell.length_a   1.000
_cell.length_b   1.000
_cell.length_c   1.000
_cell.angle_alpha   90.00
_cell.angle_beta   90.00
_cell.angle_gamma   90.00
#
_symmetry.space_group_name_H-M   'P 1'
#
loop_
_entity.id
_entity.type
_entity.pdbx_description
1 polymer ?
#
loop_
_entity_poly.entity_id
_entity_poly.type
_entity_poly.pdbx_seq_one_letter_code
_entity_poly.pdbx_strand_id
1 'polypeptide(L)' 'MKIGNAWTKTSDDGQTYISVALDEVILEKYPFLKNCFVNLWRIPQEERKNENSPGWAVNLSAKKEKPKEEQAETNLF' A
#
# COMPACT_ATOMS: atom_id res chain seq x y z
N MET A 1 -6.39 19.84 1.22
CA MET A 1 -5.12 19.50 0.54
C MET A 1 -5.17 18.01 0.20
N LYS A 2 -4.99 17.65 -1.07
CA LYS A 2 -4.86 16.25 -1.52
C LYS A 2 -3.40 15.83 -1.34
N ILE A 3 -3.17 14.60 -0.88
CA ILE A 3 -1.83 14.08 -0.55
C ILE A 3 -1.55 12.73 -1.21
N GLY A 4 -2.44 12.26 -2.09
CA GLY A 4 -2.38 10.94 -2.67
C GLY A 4 -3.70 10.45 -3.24
N ASN A 5 -3.69 9.18 -3.63
CA ASN A 5 -4.83 8.43 -4.13
C ASN A 5 -4.94 7.10 -3.36
N ALA A 6 -6.15 6.56 -3.29
CA ALA A 6 -6.40 5.28 -2.66
C ALA A 6 -7.36 4.44 -3.51
N TRP A 7 -7.21 3.12 -3.47
CA TRP A 7 -8.09 2.20 -4.16
C TRP A 7 -8.25 0.90 -3.37
N THR A 8 -9.41 0.27 -3.53
CA THR A 8 -9.73 -1.00 -2.89
C THR A 8 -9.03 -2.15 -3.62
N LYS A 9 -8.48 -3.10 -2.86
CA LYS A 9 -7.92 -4.36 -3.33
C LYS A 9 -8.46 -5.51 -2.48
N THR A 10 -8.47 -6.70 -3.07
CA THR A 10 -8.74 -7.94 -2.37
C THR A 10 -7.46 -8.76 -2.37
N SER A 11 -7.02 -9.24 -1.22
CA SER A 11 -5.89 -10.16 -1.10
C SER A 11 -6.28 -11.58 -1.49
N ASP A 12 -5.27 -12.43 -1.65
CA ASP A 12 -5.45 -13.83 -2.06
C ASP A 12 -6.28 -14.65 -1.07
N ASP A 13 -6.30 -14.24 0.20
CA ASP A 13 -7.13 -14.80 1.27
C ASP A 13 -8.57 -14.26 1.30
N GLY A 14 -8.95 -13.43 0.31
CA GLY A 14 -10.29 -12.87 0.17
C GLY A 14 -10.55 -11.62 1.02
N GLN A 15 -9.57 -11.15 1.80
CA GLN A 15 -9.75 -9.96 2.63
C GLN A 15 -9.65 -8.67 1.79
N THR A 16 -10.56 -7.73 2.03
CA THR A 16 -10.56 -6.43 1.34
C THR A 16 -9.75 -5.40 2.13
N TYR A 17 -8.83 -4.72 1.45
CA TYR A 17 -8.02 -3.64 2.01
C TYR A 17 -7.96 -2.42 1.08
N ILE A 18 -7.63 -1.26 1.63
CA ILE A 18 -7.40 -0.05 0.84
C ILE A 18 -5.89 0.13 0.68
N SER A 19 -5.42 0.25 -0.56
CA SER A 19 -4.03 0.59 -0.87
C SER A 19 -3.92 2.10 -1.10
N VAL A 20 -2.88 2.74 -0.58
CA VAL A 20 -2.65 4.18 -0.71
C VAL A 20 -1.36 4.46 -1.47
N ALA A 21 -1.43 5.35 -2.45
CA ALA A 21 -0.28 5.99 -3.08
C ALA A 21 -0.22 7.45 -2.65
N LEU A 22 0.94 7.89 -2.16
CA LEU A 22 1.18 9.26 -1.74
C LEU A 22 1.75 10.08 -2.90
N ASP A 23 1.36 11.35 -2.98
CA ASP A 23 1.89 12.28 -3.99
C ASP A 23 3.36 12.62 -3.72
N GLU A 24 4.09 13.03 -4.76
CA GLU A 24 5.55 13.24 -4.72
C GLU A 24 6.00 14.22 -3.64
N VAL A 25 5.25 15.31 -3.42
CA VAL A 25 5.54 16.32 -2.38
C VAL A 25 5.62 15.69 -0.98
N ILE A 26 4.79 14.69 -0.69
CA ILE A 26 4.82 13.97 0.59
C ILE A 26 6.04 13.04 0.64
N LEU A 27 6.34 12.37 -0.46
CA LEU A 27 7.48 11.47 -0.57
C LEU A 27 8.83 12.19 -0.53
N GLU A 28 8.91 13.46 -0.98
CA GLU A 28 10.10 14.30 -0.83
C GLU A 28 10.33 14.69 0.62
N LYS A 29 9.26 15.04 1.34
CA LYS A 29 9.33 15.36 2.77
C LYS A 29 9.65 14.13 3.63
N TYR A 30 9.21 12.96 3.19
CA TYR A 30 9.42 11.68 3.88
C TYR A 30 9.96 10.60 2.93
N PRO A 31 11.25 10.67 2.54
CA PRO A 31 11.83 9.79 1.51
C PRO A 31 11.71 8.29 1.81
N PHE A 32 11.70 7.90 3.08
CA PHE A 32 11.58 6.49 3.47
C PHE A 32 10.27 5.85 2.95
N LEU A 33 9.20 6.64 2.77
CA LEU A 33 7.91 6.17 2.27
C LEU A 33 7.97 5.73 0.79
N LYS A 34 8.99 6.15 0.02
CA LYS A 34 9.17 5.70 -1.37
C LYS A 34 9.28 4.18 -1.45
N ASN A 35 9.89 3.58 -0.43
CA ASN A 35 10.15 2.14 -0.33
C ASN A 35 9.10 1.41 0.51
N CYS A 36 7.97 2.04 0.84
CA CYS A 36 6.91 1.44 1.62
C CYS A 36 5.61 1.32 0.83
N PHE A 37 4.84 0.26 1.09
CA PHE A 37 3.42 0.20 0.78
C PHE A 37 2.64 0.67 2.01
N VAL A 38 1.68 1.57 1.78
CA VAL A 38 0.69 1.98 2.77
C VAL A 38 -0.61 1.28 2.45
N ASN A 39 -1.14 0.53 3.40
CA ASN A 39 -2.42 -0.17 3.28
C ASN A 39 -3.26 -0.03 4.55
N LEU A 40 -4.58 -0.05 4.37
CA LEU A 40 -5.55 -0.01 5.45
C LEU A 40 -6.37 -1.28 5.42
N TRP A 41 -6.27 -2.06 6.49
CA TRP A 41 -7.05 -3.28 6.68
C TRP A 41 -8.30 -2.99 7.49
N ARG A 42 -9.45 -3.48 7.05
CA ARG A 42 -10.71 -3.28 7.78
C ARG A 42 -10.66 -4.09 9.08
N ILE A 43 -10.90 -3.43 10.20
CA ILE A 43 -11.04 -4.08 11.50
C ILE A 43 -12.49 -4.56 11.63
N PRO A 44 -12.77 -5.86 11.81
CA PRO A 44 -14.12 -6.38 12.02
C PRO A 44 -14.80 -5.73 13.22
N GLN A 45 -16.13 -5.65 13.24
CA GLN A 45 -16.85 -4.93 14.30
C GLN A 45 -16.73 -5.65 15.65
N GLU A 46 -16.69 -6.98 15.60
CA GLU A 46 -16.47 -7.90 16.72
C GLU A 46 -15.10 -7.73 17.40
N GLU A 47 -14.10 -7.23 16.67
CA GLU A 47 -12.75 -6.95 17.22
C GLU A 47 -12.63 -5.53 17.81
N ARG A 48 -13.64 -4.68 17.60
CA ARG A 48 -13.63 -3.30 18.10
C ARG A 48 -14.07 -3.24 19.55
N LYS A 49 -13.30 -2.53 20.38
CA LYS A 49 -13.58 -2.40 21.83
C LYS A 49 -14.86 -1.62 22.13
N ASN A 50 -15.24 -0.71 21.24
CA ASN A 50 -16.45 0.10 21.31
C ASN A 50 -16.72 0.80 19.96
N GLU A 51 -17.84 1.51 19.84
CA GLU A 51 -18.24 2.23 18.61
C GLU A 51 -17.26 3.32 18.17
N ASN A 52 -16.47 3.87 19.10
CA ASN A 52 -15.44 4.87 18.81
C ASN A 52 -14.09 4.27 18.40
N SER A 53 -14.00 2.94 18.31
CA SER A 53 -12.75 2.27 17.92
C SER A 53 -12.47 2.47 16.43
N PRO A 54 -11.18 2.58 16.03
CA PRO A 54 -10.82 2.70 14.62
C PRO A 54 -11.41 1.56 13.79
N GLY A 55 -11.97 1.89 12.63
CA GLY A 55 -12.49 0.89 11.69
C GLY A 55 -11.46 0.30 10.75
N TRP A 56 -10.26 0.88 10.72
CA TRP A 56 -9.18 0.52 9.82
C TRP A 56 -7.84 0.52 10.55
N ALA A 57 -7.02 -0.50 10.32
CA ALA A 57 -5.64 -0.56 10.76
C ALA A 57 -4.73 -0.06 9.63
N VAL A 58 -3.99 1.03 9.87
CA VAL A 58 -3.00 1.55 8.93
C VAL A 58 -1.70 0.77 9.08
N ASN A 59 -1.22 0.20 7.98
CA ASN A 59 -0.02 -0.62 7.95
C ASN A 59 0.98 -0.06 6.92
N LEU A 60 2.26 -0.20 7.25
CA LEU A 60 3.40 0.17 6.44
C LEU A 60 4.25 -1.08 6.27
N SER A 61 4.41 -1.54 5.03
CA SER A 61 5.27 -2.68 4.71
C SER A 61 6.33 -2.27 3.71
N ALA A 62 7.52 -2.87 3.80
CA ALA A 62 8.57 -2.62 2.81
C ALA A 62 8.14 -3.16 1.44
N LYS A 63 8.36 -2.36 0.39
CA LYS A 63 8.26 -2.87 -0.99
C LYS A 63 9.39 -3.88 -1.16
N LYS A 64 9.07 -5.15 -1.41
CA LYS A 64 10.07 -6.09 -1.90
C LYS A 64 10.58 -5.54 -3.23
N GLU A 65 11.88 -5.32 -3.35
CA GLU A 65 12.49 -5.04 -4.64
C GLU A 65 12.13 -6.19 -5.58
N LYS A 66 11.47 -5.88 -6.71
CA LYS A 66 11.37 -6.87 -7.78
C LYS A 66 12.81 -7.14 -8.24
N PRO A 67 13.23 -8.41 -8.39
CA PRO A 67 14.46 -8.70 -9.12
C PRO A 67 14.38 -7.97 -10.45
N LYS A 68 15.45 -7.27 -10.84
CA LYS A 68 15.57 -6.77 -12.21
C LYS A 68 15.56 -7.99 -13.12
N GLU A 69 14.45 -8.23 -13.82
CA GLU A 69 14.47 -9.13 -14.97
C GLU A 69 15.50 -8.57 -15.94
N GLU A 70 16.56 -9.34 -16.18
CA GLU A 70 17.53 -9.10 -17.23
C GLU A 70 16.74 -8.88 -18.54
N GLN A 71 16.91 -7.69 -19.11
CA GLN A 71 16.54 -7.45 -20.50
C GLN A 71 17.39 -8.41 -21.34
N ALA A 72 16.84 -9.56 -21.68
CA ALA A 72 17.38 -10.41 -22.73
C ALA A 72 17.23 -9.64 -24.04
N GLU A 73 18.33 -9.02 -24.46
CA GLU A 73 18.51 -8.58 -25.84
C GLU A 73 18.33 -9.78 -26.77
N THR A 74 17.18 -9.84 -27.45
CA THR A 74 17.04 -10.59 -28.69
C THR A 74 16.64 -9.63 -29.79
N ASN A 75 17.60 -8.80 -30.20
CA ASN A 75 17.61 -8.28 -31.56
C ASN A 75 18.04 -9.43 -32.49
N LEU A 76 17.05 -10.16 -32.98
CA LEU A 76 17.17 -11.09 -34.11
C LEU A 76 16.42 -10.47 -35.28
N PHE A 77 17.13 -9.64 -36.06
CA PHE A 77 16.88 -9.38 -37.49
C PHE A 77 18.18 -8.96 -38.16
#